data_AF-A0A0F4V6U6-F1
#
_entry.id   AF-A0A0F4V6U6-F1
#
_cell.length_a   1.000
_cell.length_b   1.000
_cell.length_c   1.000
_cell.angle_alpha   90.00
_cell.angle_beta   90.00
_cell.angle_gamma   90.00
#
_symmetry.space_group_name_H-M   'P 1'
#
loop_
_entity.id
_entity.type
_entity.pdbx_description
1 polymer ?
#
loop_
_entity_poly.entity_id
_entity_poly.type
_entity_poly.pdbx_seq_one_letter_code
_entity_poly.pdbx_strand_id
1 'polypeptide(L)'
;MKNHELRSLQALRQLREQRAANQLLSGQQLCEEAECELSSAKARLHLHRDHLALEAHRLYADLAEGLPVTQWQAARARLDELTCDQSLLETATSDVTRKLAAYVREREGYRREHMARQRQCDAWDSLLDQRQSLDLRATEQRDDAEEGVSLPSAADSGAV
;
A
#
# COMPACT_ATOMS: atom_id res chain seq x y z
N MET A 1 17.00 -30.46 15.25
CA MET A 1 15.77 -29.64 15.30
C MET A 1 14.58 -30.48 14.88
N LYS A 2 13.49 -30.42 15.65
CA LYS A 2 12.28 -31.23 15.46
C LYS A 2 11.40 -30.60 14.37
N ASN A 3 10.69 -31.39 13.57
CA ASN A 3 9.81 -30.90 12.49
C ASN A 3 8.75 -29.88 12.97
N HIS A 4 8.33 -29.98 14.23
CA HIS A 4 7.44 -29.01 14.86
C HIS A 4 8.05 -27.60 14.95
N GLU A 5 9.35 -27.47 15.26
CA GLU A 5 10.05 -26.19 15.39
C GLU A 5 10.16 -25.48 14.03
N LEU A 6 10.33 -26.25 12.95
CA LEU A 6 10.36 -25.69 11.59
C LEU A 6 8.99 -25.17 11.18
N ARG A 7 7.93 -25.95 11.44
CA ARG A 7 6.54 -25.54 11.17
C ARG A 7 6.13 -24.31 11.96
N SER A 8 6.55 -24.20 13.23
CA SER A 8 6.24 -23.02 14.05
C SER A 8 6.98 -21.76 13.55
N LEU A 9 8.24 -21.90 13.13
CA LEU A 9 8.98 -20.80 12.50
C LEU A 9 8.38 -20.39 11.15
N GLN A 10 7.90 -21.34 10.34
CA GLN A 10 7.21 -21.06 9.08
C GLN A 10 5.92 -20.29 9.32
N ALA A 11 5.09 -20.73 10.27
CA ALA A 11 3.86 -20.02 10.64
C ALA A 11 4.12 -18.58 11.12
N LEU A 12 5.18 -18.37 11.92
CA LEU A 12 5.57 -17.02 12.35
C LEU A 12 6.03 -16.13 11.20
N ARG A 13 6.69 -16.69 10.17
CA ARG A 13 7.12 -15.94 8.98
C ARG A 13 5.92 -15.54 8.13
N GLN A 14 5.02 -16.48 7.83
CA GLN A 14 3.78 -16.21 7.10
C GLN A 14 2.94 -15.13 7.79
N LEU A 15 2.82 -15.19 9.13
CA LEU A 15 2.12 -14.15 9.88
C LEU A 15 2.79 -12.77 9.74
N ARG A 16 4.12 -12.71 9.71
CA ARG A 16 4.89 -11.47 9.54
C ARG A 16 4.77 -10.90 8.12
N GLU A 17 4.66 -11.76 7.11
CA GLU A 17 4.37 -11.37 5.73
C GLU A 17 2.95 -10.84 5.60
N GLN A 18 1.96 -11.57 6.11
CA GLN A 18 0.55 -11.13 6.13
C GLN A 18 0.39 -9.77 6.81
N ARG A 19 1.08 -9.53 7.93
CA ARG A 19 1.07 -8.21 8.58
C ARG A 19 1.66 -7.12 7.70
N ALA A 20 2.78 -7.38 7.03
CA ALA A 20 3.39 -6.42 6.10
C ALA A 20 2.48 -6.15 4.89
N ALA A 21 1.78 -7.17 4.39
CA ALA A 21 0.82 -7.04 3.30
C ALA A 21 -0.37 -6.17 3.73
N ASN A 22 -0.91 -6.42 4.92
CA ASN A 22 -2.00 -5.61 5.49
C ASN A 22 -1.58 -4.15 5.70
N GLN A 23 -0.36 -3.89 6.17
CA GLN A 23 0.18 -2.54 6.30
C GLN A 23 0.30 -1.83 4.96
N LEU A 24 0.76 -2.54 3.92
CA LEU A 24 0.83 -2.01 2.56
C LEU A 24 -0.57 -1.67 2.02
N LEU A 25 -1.55 -2.55 2.23
CA LEU A 25 -2.94 -2.32 1.82
C LEU A 25 -3.55 -1.11 2.54
N SER A 26 -3.36 -1.00 3.87
CA SER A 26 -3.83 0.20 4.60
C SER A 26 -3.14 1.47 4.10
N GLY A 27 -1.85 1.41 3.77
CA GLY A 27 -1.13 2.55 3.20
C GLY A 27 -1.61 2.94 1.80
N GLN A 28 -2.05 1.97 0.99
CA GLN A 28 -2.68 2.23 -0.31
C GLN A 28 -4.03 2.94 -0.16
N GLN A 29 -4.88 2.46 0.74
CA GLN A 29 -6.19 3.08 1.04
C GLN A 29 -6.03 4.53 1.48
N LEU A 30 -5.10 4.81 2.40
CA LEU A 30 -4.82 6.18 2.85
C LEU A 30 -4.33 7.10 1.72
N CYS A 31 -3.57 6.57 0.75
CA CYS A 31 -3.17 7.34 -0.42
C CYS A 31 -4.37 7.65 -1.32
N GLU A 32 -5.22 6.66 -1.60
CA GLU A 32 -6.41 6.82 -2.44
C GLU A 32 -7.39 7.83 -1.82
N GLU A 33 -7.62 7.74 -0.51
CA GLU A 33 -8.44 8.70 0.24
C GLU A 33 -7.86 10.12 0.15
N ALA A 34 -6.54 10.28 0.34
CA ALA A 34 -5.89 11.58 0.24
C ALA A 34 -5.88 12.14 -1.20
N GLU A 35 -5.81 11.29 -2.23
CA GLU A 35 -5.95 11.70 -3.63
C GLU A 35 -7.37 12.20 -3.91
N CYS A 36 -8.39 11.51 -3.39
CA CYS A 36 -9.78 11.96 -3.45
C CYS A 36 -9.97 13.30 -2.73
N GLU A 37 -9.44 13.44 -1.51
CA GLU A 37 -9.43 14.71 -0.78
C GLU A 37 -8.76 15.84 -1.58
N LEU A 38 -7.62 15.56 -2.22
CA LEU A 38 -6.87 16.54 -2.99
C LEU A 38 -7.65 16.99 -4.24
N SER A 39 -8.27 16.06 -4.95
CA SER A 39 -9.09 16.37 -6.12
C SER A 39 -10.29 17.24 -5.73
N SER A 40 -10.95 16.94 -4.61
CA SER A 40 -12.04 17.74 -4.05
C SER A 40 -11.57 19.14 -3.62
N ALA A 41 -10.42 19.25 -2.95
CA ALA A 41 -9.83 20.54 -2.57
C ALA A 41 -9.51 21.41 -3.80
N LYS A 42 -8.89 20.83 -4.82
CA LYS A 42 -8.60 21.52 -6.09
C LYS A 42 -9.86 21.98 -6.81
N ALA A 43 -10.90 21.14 -6.86
CA ALA A 43 -12.18 21.50 -7.46
C ALA A 43 -12.83 22.69 -6.75
N ARG A 44 -12.86 22.67 -5.41
CA ARG A 44 -13.36 23.80 -4.61
C ARG A 44 -12.57 25.09 -4.86
N LEU A 45 -11.25 25.01 -4.89
CA LEU A 45 -10.40 26.16 -5.20
C LEU A 45 -10.65 26.71 -6.61
N HIS A 46 -10.85 25.84 -7.60
CA HIS A 46 -11.15 26.27 -8.97
C HIS A 46 -12.49 26.99 -9.05
N LEU A 47 -13.56 26.40 -8.48
CA LEU A 47 -14.88 27.03 -8.45
C LEU A 47 -14.85 28.39 -7.73
N HIS A 48 -14.08 28.49 -6.65
CA HIS A 48 -13.92 29.75 -5.92
C HIS A 48 -13.22 30.82 -6.76
N ARG A 49 -12.15 30.45 -7.48
CA ARG A 49 -11.45 31.36 -8.40
C ARG A 49 -12.34 31.83 -9.53
N ASP A 50 -13.17 30.94 -10.08
CA ASP A 50 -14.13 31.29 -11.13
C ASP A 50 -15.19 32.27 -10.59
N HIS A 51 -15.67 32.03 -9.36
CA HIS A 51 -16.61 32.93 -8.69
C HIS A 51 -15.99 34.31 -8.43
N LEU A 52 -14.76 34.36 -7.91
CA LEU A 52 -14.02 35.61 -7.70
C LEU A 52 -13.83 36.39 -9.02
N ALA A 53 -13.47 35.70 -10.10
CA ALA A 53 -13.31 36.31 -11.41
C ALA A 53 -14.63 36.88 -11.94
N LEU A 54 -15.74 36.15 -11.79
CA LEU A 54 -17.07 36.61 -12.17
C LEU A 54 -17.50 37.84 -11.37
N GLU A 55 -17.25 37.86 -10.07
CA GLU A 55 -17.54 39.04 -9.23
C GLU A 55 -16.70 40.24 -9.64
N ALA A 56 -15.39 40.05 -9.82
CA ALA A 56 -14.51 41.10 -10.29
C ALA A 56 -14.98 41.66 -11.63
N HIS A 57 -15.34 40.81 -12.60
CA HIS A 57 -15.86 41.23 -13.89
C HIS A 57 -17.16 42.04 -13.79
N ARG A 58 -18.11 41.60 -12.95
CA ARG A 58 -19.36 42.33 -12.71
C ARG A 58 -19.08 43.71 -12.14
N LEU A 59 -18.21 43.80 -11.14
CA LEU A 59 -17.85 45.07 -10.52
C LEU A 59 -17.14 46.02 -11.48
N TYR A 60 -16.30 45.50 -12.37
CA TYR A 60 -15.69 46.30 -13.43
C TYR A 60 -16.74 46.86 -14.41
N ALA A 61 -17.76 46.07 -14.77
CA ALA A 61 -18.86 46.55 -15.61
C ALA A 61 -19.68 47.63 -14.91
N ASP A 62 -20.08 47.40 -13.65
CA ASP A 62 -20.87 48.36 -12.88
C ASP A 62 -20.09 49.68 -12.64
N LEU A 63 -18.76 49.60 -12.43
CA LEU A 63 -17.89 50.78 -12.34
C LEU A 63 -17.89 51.59 -13.63
N ALA A 64 -17.90 50.95 -14.80
CA ALA A 64 -17.96 51.63 -16.08
C ALA A 64 -19.29 52.37 -16.30
N GLU A 65 -20.37 51.90 -15.68
CA GLU A 65 -21.72 52.50 -15.75
C GLU A 65 -21.96 53.59 -14.69
N GLY A 66 -21.01 53.80 -13.76
CA GLY A 66 -21.09 54.85 -12.74
C GLY A 66 -21.61 54.36 -11.38
N LEU A 67 -20.96 53.33 -10.84
CA LEU A 67 -21.25 52.76 -9.52
C LEU A 67 -21.14 53.82 -8.38
N PRO A 68 -22.16 53.95 -7.51
CA PRO A 68 -22.08 54.85 -6.36
C PRO A 68 -21.05 54.36 -5.32
N VAL A 69 -20.44 55.31 -4.61
CA VAL A 69 -19.31 55.06 -3.68
C VAL A 69 -19.65 54.03 -2.59
N THR A 70 -20.88 54.02 -2.08
CA THR A 70 -21.31 53.06 -1.05
C THR A 70 -21.38 51.63 -1.58
N GLN A 71 -21.85 51.44 -2.81
CA GLN A 71 -21.87 50.13 -3.46
C GLN A 71 -20.45 49.68 -3.82
N TRP A 72 -19.58 50.61 -4.25
CA TRP A 72 -18.16 50.32 -4.45
C TRP A 72 -17.47 49.82 -3.17
N GLN A 73 -17.71 50.47 -2.03
CA GLN A 73 -17.12 50.06 -0.75
C GLN A 73 -17.60 48.67 -0.33
N ALA A 74 -18.90 48.38 -0.48
CA ALA A 74 -19.45 47.06 -0.18
C ALA A 74 -18.88 45.97 -1.11
N ALA A 75 -18.79 46.28 -2.41
CA ALA A 75 -18.19 45.42 -3.42
C ALA A 75 -16.71 45.10 -3.12
N ARG A 76 -15.95 46.11 -2.73
CA ARG A 76 -14.54 45.94 -2.35
C ARG A 76 -14.40 45.05 -1.10
N ALA A 77 -15.21 45.28 -0.07
CA ALA A 77 -15.21 44.42 1.11
C ALA A 77 -15.50 42.96 0.75
N ARG A 78 -16.45 42.71 -0.15
CA ARG A 78 -16.77 41.37 -0.66
C ARG A 78 -15.60 40.73 -1.42
N LEU A 79 -14.91 41.49 -2.28
CA LEU A 79 -13.70 40.99 -2.97
C LEU A 79 -12.58 40.67 -1.98
N ASP A 80 -12.42 41.48 -0.93
CA ASP A 80 -11.43 41.24 0.13
C ASP A 80 -11.77 39.95 0.89
N GLU A 81 -13.04 39.70 1.21
CA GLU A 81 -13.52 38.45 1.81
C GLU A 81 -13.25 37.23 0.91
N LEU A 82 -13.60 37.30 -0.39
CA LEU A 82 -13.32 36.22 -1.33
C LEU A 82 -11.83 35.96 -1.51
N THR A 83 -11.00 37.00 -1.45
CA THR A 83 -9.54 36.85 -1.53
C THR A 83 -8.99 36.16 -0.28
N CYS A 84 -9.52 36.51 0.90
CA CYS A 84 -9.22 35.79 2.14
C CYS A 84 -9.61 34.31 2.03
N ASP A 85 -10.82 34.01 1.57
CA ASP A 85 -11.30 32.64 1.37
C ASP A 85 -10.43 31.85 0.37
N GLN A 86 -9.97 32.50 -0.70
CA GLN A 86 -9.05 31.88 -1.66
C GLN A 86 -7.76 31.44 -0.97
N SER A 87 -7.18 32.30 -0.12
CA SER A 87 -5.94 31.97 0.60
C SER A 87 -6.12 30.79 1.56
N LEU A 88 -7.29 30.67 2.18
CA LEU A 88 -7.64 29.53 3.04
C LEU A 88 -7.76 28.24 2.21
N LEU A 89 -8.40 28.30 1.05
CA LEU A 89 -8.53 27.15 0.13
C LEU A 89 -7.18 26.72 -0.45
N GLU A 90 -6.30 27.66 -0.76
CA GLU A 90 -4.93 27.39 -1.20
C GLU A 90 -4.11 26.71 -0.10
N THR A 91 -4.24 27.20 1.14
CA THR A 91 -3.61 26.59 2.31
C THR A 91 -4.11 25.17 2.53
N ALA A 92 -5.43 24.96 2.50
CA ALA A 92 -6.02 23.62 2.63
C ALA A 92 -5.55 22.67 1.52
N THR A 93 -5.46 23.15 0.27
CA THR A 93 -4.96 22.35 -0.86
C THR A 93 -3.49 21.98 -0.67
N SER A 94 -2.66 22.91 -0.18
CA SER A 94 -1.26 22.68 0.16
C SER A 94 -1.11 21.63 1.27
N ASP A 95 -1.93 21.73 2.31
CA ASP A 95 -1.92 20.79 3.44
C ASP A 95 -2.26 19.37 3.00
N VAL A 96 -3.31 19.19 2.18
CA VAL A 96 -3.66 17.88 1.63
C VAL A 96 -2.56 17.36 0.70
N THR A 97 -1.93 18.23 -0.10
CA THR A 97 -0.80 17.83 -0.96
C THR A 97 0.37 17.31 -0.12
N ARG A 98 0.69 17.98 0.98
CA ARG A 98 1.74 17.57 1.92
C ARG A 98 1.38 16.25 2.62
N LYS A 99 0.12 16.08 3.04
CA LYS A 99 -0.41 14.83 3.62
C LYS A 99 -0.28 13.67 2.64
N LEU A 100 -0.69 13.84 1.39
CA LEU A 100 -0.55 12.84 0.33
C LEU A 100 0.93 12.47 0.12
N ALA A 101 1.83 13.46 0.05
CA ALA A 101 3.25 13.21 -0.12
C ALA A 101 3.84 12.39 1.05
N ALA A 102 3.37 12.61 2.28
CA ALA A 102 3.77 11.80 3.43
C ALA A 102 3.28 10.34 3.31
N TYR A 103 2.01 10.13 2.97
CA TYR A 103 1.46 8.78 2.79
C TYR A 103 2.11 8.01 1.64
N VAL A 104 2.43 8.69 0.53
CA VAL A 104 3.15 8.03 -0.59
C VAL A 104 4.53 7.55 -0.14
N ARG A 105 5.27 8.35 0.62
CA ARG A 105 6.57 7.94 1.18
C ARG A 105 6.43 6.77 2.14
N GLU A 106 5.41 6.79 3.00
CA GLU A 106 5.13 5.72 3.95
C GLU A 106 4.76 4.41 3.24
N ARG A 107 3.87 4.48 2.24
CA ARG A 107 3.50 3.35 1.37
C ARG A 107 4.71 2.75 0.65
N GLU A 108 5.64 3.57 0.18
CA GLU A 108 6.90 3.08 -0.40
C GLU A 108 7.75 2.32 0.63
N GLY A 109 7.78 2.79 1.88
CA GLY A 109 8.39 2.08 3.00
C GLY A 109 7.77 0.70 3.19
N TYR A 110 6.45 0.63 3.35
CA TYR A 110 5.72 -0.63 3.47
C TYR A 110 5.94 -1.56 2.28
N ARG A 111 5.99 -1.03 1.06
CA ARG A 111 6.26 -1.83 -0.15
C ARG A 111 7.64 -2.48 -0.09
N ARG A 112 8.68 -1.73 0.31
CA ARG A 112 10.04 -2.27 0.44
C ARG A 112 10.11 -3.35 1.51
N GLU A 113 9.48 -3.11 2.66
CA GLU A 113 9.43 -4.07 3.77
C GLU A 113 8.69 -5.35 3.38
N HIS A 114 7.53 -5.22 2.73
CA HIS A 114 6.76 -6.35 2.22
C HIS A 114 7.59 -7.20 1.24
N MET A 115 8.20 -6.58 0.24
CA MET A 115 9.05 -7.29 -0.73
C MET A 115 10.25 -7.98 -0.06
N ALA A 116 10.85 -7.36 0.96
CA ALA A 116 11.95 -7.98 1.71
C ALA A 116 11.47 -9.20 2.51
N ARG A 117 10.30 -9.10 3.16
CA ARG A 117 9.68 -10.20 3.91
C ARG A 117 9.27 -11.35 2.99
N GLN A 118 8.67 -11.05 1.86
CA GLN A 118 8.27 -12.04 0.86
C GLN A 118 9.47 -12.85 0.37
N ARG A 119 10.55 -12.17 -0.06
CA ARG A 119 11.80 -12.84 -0.48
C ARG A 119 12.40 -13.73 0.61
N GLN A 120 12.30 -13.31 1.87
CA GLN A 120 12.75 -14.15 2.99
C GLN A 120 11.88 -15.40 3.12
N CYS A 121 10.55 -15.27 3.03
CA CYS A 121 9.64 -16.40 3.10
C CYS A 121 9.90 -17.38 1.95
N ASP A 122 9.99 -16.89 0.71
CA ASP A 122 10.28 -17.69 -0.48
C ASP A 122 11.59 -18.48 -0.35
N ALA A 123 12.66 -17.83 0.13
CA ALA A 123 13.95 -18.48 0.34
C ALA A 123 13.88 -19.59 1.40
N TRP A 124 13.09 -19.38 2.45
CA TRP A 124 12.91 -20.38 3.52
C TRP A 124 12.02 -21.53 3.08
N ASP A 125 10.95 -21.26 2.34
CA ASP A 125 10.06 -22.30 1.82
C ASP A 125 10.84 -23.21 0.85
N SER A 126 11.68 -22.65 -0.03
CA SER A 126 12.57 -23.45 -0.88
C SER A 126 13.52 -24.37 -0.09
N LEU A 127 14.08 -23.90 1.02
CA LEU A 127 14.94 -24.73 1.88
C LEU A 127 14.15 -25.85 2.60
N LEU A 128 12.92 -25.56 3.00
CA LEU A 128 12.03 -26.56 3.62
C LEU A 128 11.62 -27.63 2.61
N ASP A 129 11.28 -27.24 1.38
CA ASP A 129 10.93 -28.16 0.29
C ASP A 129 12.10 -29.07 -0.06
N GLN A 130 13.31 -28.51 -0.17
CA GLN A 130 14.53 -29.29 -0.39
C GLN A 130 14.73 -30.32 0.73
N ARG A 131 14.59 -29.91 1.99
CA ARG A 131 14.72 -30.84 3.12
C ARG A 131 13.65 -31.93 3.11
N GLN A 132 12.40 -31.59 2.86
CA GLN A 132 11.31 -32.57 2.77
C GLN A 132 11.58 -33.57 1.64
N SER A 133 12.08 -33.12 0.50
CA SER A 133 12.45 -34.00 -0.62
C SER A 133 13.59 -34.96 -0.28
N LEU A 134 14.58 -34.52 0.52
CA LEU A 134 15.67 -35.36 0.99
C LEU A 134 15.20 -36.37 2.02
N ASP A 135 14.32 -35.96 2.94
CA ASP A 135 13.73 -36.85 3.94
C ASP A 135 12.88 -37.94 3.26
N LEU A 136 12.10 -37.60 2.22
CA LEU A 136 11.33 -38.57 1.42
C LEU A 136 12.23 -39.57 0.68
N ARG A 137 13.30 -39.10 0.03
CA ARG A 137 14.26 -40.01 -0.64
C ARG A 137 14.96 -40.92 0.36
N ALA A 138 15.25 -40.43 1.56
CA ALA A 138 15.88 -41.23 2.60
C ALA A 138 14.93 -42.28 3.20
N THR A 139 13.61 -42.02 3.22
CA THR A 139 12.61 -43.04 3.58
C THR A 139 12.46 -44.08 2.47
N GLU A 140 12.34 -43.65 1.21
CA GLU A 140 12.26 -44.56 0.06
C GLU A 140 13.46 -45.51 0.01
N GLN A 141 14.68 -45.01 0.21
CA GLN A 141 15.90 -45.84 0.26
C GLN A 141 15.94 -46.83 1.43
N ARG A 142 15.26 -46.54 2.55
CA ARG A 142 15.16 -47.47 3.68
C ARG A 142 14.14 -48.55 3.38
N ASP A 143 12.98 -48.16 2.84
CA ASP A 143 11.92 -49.08 2.45
C ASP A 143 12.44 -50.06 1.37
N ASP A 144 13.17 -49.56 0.37
CA ASP A 144 13.85 -50.38 -0.67
C ASP A 144 14.88 -51.36 -0.06
N ALA A 145 15.61 -50.93 0.97
CA ALA A 145 16.60 -51.78 1.66
C ALA A 145 15.93 -52.85 2.52
N GLU A 146 14.78 -52.54 3.15
CA GLU A 146 13.98 -53.49 3.94
C GLU A 146 13.25 -54.51 3.05
N GLU A 147 12.78 -54.10 1.86
CA GLU A 147 12.24 -55.01 0.84
C GLU A 147 13.32 -55.90 0.21
N GLY A 148 14.52 -55.36 -0.06
CA GLY A 148 15.65 -56.12 -0.58
C GLY A 148 16.23 -57.16 0.40
N VAL A 149 16.11 -56.94 1.71
CA VAL A 149 16.50 -57.90 2.77
C VAL A 149 15.42 -58.98 2.97
N SER A 150 14.19 -58.73 2.54
CA SER A 150 13.04 -59.63 2.72
C SER A 150 12.85 -60.66 1.59
N LEU A 151 13.72 -60.68 0.57
CA LEU A 151 13.78 -61.78 -0.40
C LEU A 151 14.73 -62.88 0.13
N PRO A 152 14.23 -63.99 0.70
CA PRO A 152 15.08 -65.12 1.04
C PRO A 152 15.69 -65.67 -0.25
N SER A 153 17.03 -65.75 -0.26
CA SER A 153 17.83 -66.51 -1.22
C SER A 153 17.38 -67.98 -1.18
N ALA A 154 16.35 -68.33 -1.96
CA ALA A 154 15.96 -69.70 -2.27
C ALA A 154 16.91 -70.26 -3.33
N ALA A 155 18.18 -70.36 -2.98
CA ALA A 155 19.19 -71.11 -3.71
C ALA A 155 20.22 -71.55 -2.68
N ASP A 156 20.01 -72.74 -2.10
CA ASP A 156 20.98 -73.83 -2.16
C ASP A 156 20.53 -74.97 -1.22
N SER A 157 20.14 -76.11 -1.81
CA SER A 157 20.19 -77.45 -1.20
C SER A 157 19.68 -78.46 -2.23
N GLY A 158 20.46 -78.63 -3.31
CA GLY A 158 20.38 -79.81 -4.16
C GLY A 158 21.06 -80.98 -3.46
N ALA A 159 20.28 -81.99 -3.13
CA ALA A 159 20.72 -83.24 -2.50
C ALA A 159 21.73 -84.01 -3.38
N VAL A 160 22.76 -84.57 -2.76
CA VAL A 160 23.58 -85.69 -3.25
C VAL A 160 23.61 -86.76 -2.16
#